data_AF-A0A1H5MP75-F1
#
_entry.id   AF-A0A1H5MP75-F1
#
_cell.length_a   1.000
_cell.length_b   1.000
_cell.length_c   1.000
_cell.angle_alpha   90.00
_cell.angle_beta   90.00
_cell.angle_gamma   90.00
#
_symmetry.space_group_name_H-M   'P 1'
#
loop_
_entity.id
_entity.type
_entity.pdbx_description
1 polymer ?
#
loop_
_entity_poly.entity_id
_entity_poly.type
_entity_poly.pdbx_seq_one_letter_code
_entity_poly.pdbx_strand_id
1 'polypeptide(L)'
;MEWWQTLIVGVVVATVPAIGTAVSLIYQQRRADQRESQRRKEDAEEREKDRQHVREDAATERKNALLDAWREDRKAAHATAYNAMDEYLLGLHNFSGGPGLAGLMQLVNKGVYGAPNLNELRNQARLAVSALRLVAGSDAARGAQECMEAIHLVYAAIVTRSQIEPQMGERLRAARTSLDAYLELARRDLETDT
;
A
#
# COMPACT_ATOMS: atom_id res chain seq x y z
N MET A 1 -69.25 -40.90 -63.53
CA MET A 1 -68.13 -40.52 -62.66
C MET A 1 -67.09 -41.60 -62.83
N GLU A 2 -65.98 -41.30 -63.49
CA GLU A 2 -64.95 -42.31 -63.76
C GLU A 2 -64.04 -42.48 -62.53
N TRP A 3 -63.68 -43.72 -62.19
CA TRP A 3 -63.06 -44.08 -60.91
C TRP A 3 -61.71 -43.40 -60.63
N TRP A 4 -61.03 -42.92 -61.67
CA TRP A 4 -59.80 -42.13 -61.56
C TRP A 4 -60.06 -40.71 -61.02
N GLN A 5 -61.24 -40.13 -61.21
CA GLN A 5 -61.61 -38.83 -60.62
C GLN A 5 -61.74 -38.92 -59.09
N THR A 6 -62.27 -40.02 -58.56
CA THR A 6 -62.33 -40.27 -57.11
C THR A 6 -60.95 -40.50 -56.48
N LEU A 7 -60.00 -41.10 -57.21
CA LEU A 7 -58.62 -41.24 -56.76
C LEU A 7 -57.91 -39.87 -56.67
N ILE A 8 -58.08 -39.01 -57.68
CA ILE A 8 -57.47 -37.67 -57.68
C ILE A 8 -58.02 -36.83 -56.52
N VAL A 9 -59.34 -36.81 -56.32
CA VAL A 9 -59.96 -36.09 -55.20
C VAL A 9 -59.53 -36.67 -53.86
N GLY A 10 -59.48 -37.99 -53.72
CA GLY A 10 -59.01 -38.65 -52.48
C GLY A 10 -57.57 -38.31 -52.13
N VAL A 11 -56.66 -38.28 -53.11
CA VAL A 11 -55.26 -37.91 -52.91
C VAL A 11 -55.12 -36.44 -52.52
N VAL A 12 -55.85 -35.52 -53.18
CA VAL A 12 -55.82 -34.08 -52.86
C VAL A 12 -56.37 -33.81 -51.46
N VAL A 13 -57.50 -34.44 -51.11
CA VAL A 13 -58.13 -34.29 -49.78
C VAL A 13 -57.24 -34.87 -48.68
N ALA A 14 -56.47 -35.93 -48.94
CA ALA A 14 -55.54 -36.51 -47.97
C ALA A 14 -54.20 -35.74 -47.86
N THR A 15 -53.69 -35.17 -48.96
CA THR A 15 -52.38 -34.49 -48.98
C THR A 15 -52.43 -33.05 -48.46
N VAL A 16 -53.53 -32.32 -48.68
CA VAL A 16 -53.65 -30.93 -48.22
C VAL A 16 -53.54 -30.79 -46.68
N PRO A 17 -54.20 -31.62 -45.85
CA PRO A 17 -54.03 -31.60 -44.39
C PRO A 17 -52.63 -32.02 -43.94
N ALA A 18 -52.00 -32.97 -44.64
CA ALA A 18 -50.65 -33.44 -44.34
C ALA A 18 -49.59 -32.35 -44.58
N ILE A 19 -49.73 -31.56 -45.64
CA ILE A 19 -48.85 -30.42 -45.91
C ILE A 19 -49.08 -29.32 -44.87
N GLY A 20 -50.33 -29.01 -44.53
CA GLY A 20 -50.65 -28.00 -43.52
C GLY A 20 -50.10 -28.34 -42.13
N THR A 21 -50.17 -29.61 -41.72
CA THR A 21 -49.58 -30.08 -40.45
C THR A 21 -48.06 -30.05 -40.46
N ALA A 22 -47.41 -30.47 -41.57
CA ALA A 22 -45.96 -30.38 -41.70
C ALA A 22 -45.43 -28.94 -41.64
N VAL A 23 -46.08 -28.00 -42.34
CA VAL A 23 -45.73 -26.57 -42.30
C VAL A 23 -45.92 -25.98 -40.90
N SER A 24 -47.01 -26.34 -40.21
CA SER A 24 -47.26 -25.93 -38.83
C SER A 24 -46.19 -26.42 -37.86
N LEU A 25 -45.76 -27.68 -37.98
CA LEU A 25 -44.69 -28.26 -37.15
C LEU A 25 -43.34 -27.58 -37.38
N ILE A 26 -42.97 -27.32 -38.63
CA ILE A 26 -41.72 -26.61 -38.97
C ILE A 26 -41.75 -25.19 -38.40
N TYR A 27 -42.89 -24.50 -38.49
CA TYR A 27 -43.05 -23.16 -37.95
C TYR A 27 -42.94 -23.15 -36.42
N GLN A 28 -43.53 -24.13 -35.74
CA GLN A 28 -43.43 -24.28 -34.29
C GLN A 28 -42.01 -24.61 -33.83
N GLN A 29 -41.31 -25.51 -34.52
CA GLN A 29 -39.90 -25.82 -34.26
C GLN A 29 -39.02 -24.59 -34.44
N ARG A 30 -39.14 -23.86 -35.56
CA ARG A 30 -38.34 -22.67 -35.83
C ARG A 30 -38.56 -21.57 -34.78
N ARG A 31 -39.79 -21.43 -34.28
CA ARG A 31 -40.13 -20.49 -33.19
C ARG A 31 -39.55 -20.94 -31.85
N ALA A 32 -39.51 -22.25 -31.58
CA ALA A 32 -38.86 -22.81 -30.40
C ALA A 32 -37.34 -22.60 -30.45
N ASP A 33 -36.71 -22.89 -31.59
CA ASP A 33 -35.26 -22.72 -31.80
C ASP A 33 -34.85 -21.24 -31.67
N GLN A 34 -35.67 -20.31 -32.15
CA GLN A 34 -35.41 -18.87 -31.97
C GLN A 34 -35.41 -18.47 -30.50
N ARG A 35 -36.37 -18.96 -29.71
CA ARG A 35 -36.44 -18.70 -28.26
C ARG A 35 -35.26 -19.32 -27.53
N GLU A 36 -34.85 -20.54 -27.91
CA GLU A 36 -33.69 -21.19 -27.32
C GLU A 36 -32.39 -20.47 -27.68
N SER A 37 -32.25 -20.00 -28.93
CA SER A 37 -31.10 -19.21 -29.37
C SER A 37 -31.01 -17.86 -28.64
N GLN A 38 -32.15 -17.23 -28.32
CA GLN A 38 -32.21 -16.00 -27.53
C GLN A 38 -31.77 -16.27 -26.09
N ARG A 39 -32.31 -17.31 -25.44
CA ARG A 39 -31.90 -17.71 -24.09
C ARG A 39 -30.40 -18.00 -24.00
N ARG A 40 -29.83 -18.73 -24.96
CA ARG A 40 -28.39 -19.01 -25.00
C ARG A 40 -27.53 -17.74 -25.17
N LYS A 41 -28.04 -16.72 -25.87
CA LYS A 41 -27.36 -15.42 -25.99
C LYS A 41 -27.45 -14.61 -24.70
N GLU A 42 -28.61 -14.58 -24.06
CA GLU A 42 -28.82 -13.94 -22.76
C GLU A 42 -27.93 -14.58 -21.69
N ASP A 43 -27.90 -15.93 -21.61
CA ASP A 43 -27.01 -16.67 -20.71
C ASP A 43 -25.52 -16.38 -20.98
N ALA A 44 -25.13 -16.21 -22.24
CA ALA A 44 -23.74 -15.90 -22.61
C ALA A 44 -23.36 -14.47 -22.23
N GLU A 45 -24.28 -13.51 -22.39
CA GLU A 45 -24.09 -12.12 -22.01
C GLU A 45 -24.03 -11.97 -20.48
N GLU A 46 -24.89 -12.68 -19.75
CA GLU A 46 -24.89 -12.70 -18.28
C GLU A 46 -23.58 -13.27 -17.74
N ARG A 47 -23.10 -14.41 -18.27
CA ARG A 47 -21.80 -14.96 -17.89
C ARG A 47 -20.62 -14.04 -18.21
N GLU A 48 -20.70 -13.25 -19.27
CA GLU A 48 -19.64 -12.29 -19.60
C GLU A 48 -19.67 -11.09 -18.66
N LYS A 49 -20.86 -10.59 -18.28
CA LYS A 49 -21.01 -9.58 -17.23
C LYS A 49 -20.50 -10.07 -15.88
N ASP A 50 -20.82 -11.31 -15.50
CA ASP A 50 -20.32 -11.93 -14.28
C ASP A 50 -18.78 -12.03 -14.29
N ARG A 51 -18.18 -12.41 -15.42
CA ARG A 51 -16.72 -12.42 -15.57
C ARG A 51 -16.10 -11.03 -15.49
N GLN A 52 -16.78 -10.00 -15.98
CA GLN A 52 -16.33 -8.62 -15.85
C GLN A 52 -16.38 -8.18 -14.39
N HIS A 53 -17.47 -8.42 -13.68
CA HIS A 53 -17.59 -8.12 -12.25
C HIS A 53 -16.53 -8.85 -11.42
N VAL A 54 -16.33 -10.15 -11.64
CA VAL A 54 -15.28 -10.92 -10.94
C VAL A 54 -13.87 -10.36 -11.20
N ARG A 55 -13.60 -9.85 -12.42
CA ARG A 55 -12.31 -9.20 -12.73
C ARG A 55 -12.17 -7.84 -12.05
N GLU A 56 -13.23 -7.05 -12.01
CA GLU A 56 -13.25 -5.74 -11.35
C GLU A 56 -13.10 -5.89 -9.83
N ASP A 57 -13.78 -6.87 -9.24
CA ASP A 57 -13.67 -7.21 -7.82
C ASP A 57 -12.25 -7.68 -7.50
N ALA A 58 -11.69 -8.59 -8.29
CA ALA A 58 -10.31 -9.06 -8.11
C ALA A 58 -9.28 -7.94 -8.31
N ALA A 59 -9.52 -6.98 -9.20
CA ALA A 59 -8.64 -5.82 -9.38
C ALA A 59 -8.73 -4.87 -8.18
N THR A 60 -9.93 -4.65 -7.65
CA THR A 60 -10.19 -3.85 -6.45
C THR A 60 -9.54 -4.49 -5.23
N GLU A 61 -9.70 -5.80 -5.06
CA GLU A 61 -9.09 -6.58 -3.97
C GLU A 61 -7.56 -6.49 -4.03
N ARG A 62 -6.95 -6.67 -5.21
CA ARG A 62 -5.50 -6.49 -5.38
C ARG A 62 -5.04 -5.07 -5.07
N LYS A 63 -5.79 -4.06 -5.51
CA LYS A 63 -5.48 -2.65 -5.20
C LYS A 63 -5.52 -2.42 -3.69
N ASN A 64 -6.55 -2.90 -3.01
CA ASN A 64 -6.69 -2.75 -1.56
C ASN A 64 -5.57 -3.48 -0.81
N ALA A 65 -5.24 -4.71 -1.21
CA ALA A 65 -4.13 -5.47 -0.63
C ALA A 65 -2.78 -4.75 -0.80
N LEU A 66 -2.54 -4.10 -1.95
CA LEU A 66 -1.34 -3.29 -2.18
C LEU A 66 -1.33 -2.03 -1.31
N LEU A 67 -2.48 -1.36 -1.15
CA LEU A 67 -2.60 -0.20 -0.28
C LEU A 67 -2.35 -0.55 1.19
N ASP A 68 -2.89 -1.69 1.65
CA ASP A 68 -2.70 -2.16 3.02
C ASP A 68 -1.24 -2.57 3.27
N ALA A 69 -0.60 -3.25 2.33
CA ALA A 69 0.84 -3.54 2.39
C ALA A 69 1.68 -2.25 2.44
N TRP A 70 1.34 -1.27 1.61
CA TRP A 70 2.03 0.02 1.60
C TRP A 70 1.86 0.80 2.91
N ARG A 71 0.68 0.75 3.54
CA ARG A 71 0.44 1.35 4.86
C ARG A 71 1.29 0.71 5.96
N GLU A 72 1.37 -0.62 5.99
CA GLU A 72 2.21 -1.34 6.96
C GLU A 72 3.70 -1.03 6.73
N ASP A 73 4.17 -0.98 5.48
CA ASP A 73 5.54 -0.59 5.16
C ASP A 73 5.86 0.85 5.61
N ARG A 74 4.94 1.80 5.40
CA ARG A 74 5.10 3.19 5.87
C ARG A 74 5.14 3.27 7.39
N LYS A 75 4.26 2.54 8.08
CA LYS A 75 4.23 2.47 9.54
C LYS A 75 5.54 1.89 10.10
N ALA A 76 6.05 0.82 9.49
CA ALA A 76 7.34 0.23 9.85
C ALA A 76 8.50 1.21 9.59
N ALA A 77 8.45 1.96 8.49
CA ALA A 77 9.43 2.99 8.17
C ALA A 77 9.43 4.12 9.21
N HIS A 78 8.27 4.65 9.59
CA HIS A 78 8.16 5.67 10.64
C HIS A 78 8.68 5.20 11.99
N ALA A 79 8.34 3.97 12.40
CA ALA A 79 8.83 3.38 13.64
C ALA A 79 10.36 3.23 13.63
N THR A 80 10.92 2.74 12.53
CA THR A 80 12.37 2.60 12.36
C THR A 80 13.08 3.94 12.40
N ALA A 81 12.55 4.94 11.68
CA ALA A 81 13.12 6.28 11.66
C ALA A 81 13.08 6.95 13.04
N TYR A 82 11.95 6.88 13.74
CA TYR A 82 11.79 7.43 15.08
C TYR A 82 12.79 6.80 16.06
N ASN A 83 12.85 5.47 16.11
CA ASN A 83 13.75 4.76 17.04
C ASN A 83 15.22 5.08 16.74
N ALA A 84 15.61 5.12 15.47
CA ALA A 84 16.99 5.46 15.09
C ALA A 84 17.35 6.91 15.46
N MET A 85 16.41 7.86 15.33
CA MET A 85 16.62 9.25 15.76
C MET A 85 16.68 9.41 17.28
N ASP A 86 15.82 8.70 18.02
CA ASP A 86 15.82 8.69 19.49
C ASP A 86 17.12 8.07 20.05
N GLU A 87 17.54 6.93 19.51
CA GLU A 87 18.81 6.28 19.87
C GLU A 87 20.02 7.16 19.54
N TYR A 88 19.98 7.86 18.39
CA TYR A 88 21.03 8.81 18.03
C TYR A 88 21.09 9.97 19.04
N LEU A 89 19.95 10.57 19.38
CA LEU A 89 19.88 11.68 20.34
C LEU A 89 20.31 11.25 21.75
N LEU A 90 19.90 10.06 22.20
CA LEU A 90 20.31 9.48 23.48
C LEU A 90 21.82 9.23 23.52
N GLY A 91 22.40 8.74 22.42
CA GLY A 91 23.84 8.56 22.29
C GLY A 91 24.61 9.89 22.39
N LEU A 92 24.08 10.96 21.80
CA LEU A 92 24.65 12.31 21.93
C LEU A 92 24.53 12.86 23.34
N HIS A 93 23.38 12.67 23.99
CA HIS A 93 23.17 13.06 25.39
C HIS A 93 24.19 12.38 26.31
N ASN A 94 24.34 11.06 26.19
CA ASN A 94 25.28 10.26 26.98
C ASN A 94 26.74 10.65 26.72
N PHE A 95 27.07 11.04 25.49
CA PHE A 95 28.39 11.57 25.15
C PHE A 95 28.64 12.95 25.78
N SER A 96 27.61 13.81 25.87
CA SER A 96 27.71 15.16 26.44
C SER A 96 27.68 15.21 27.98
N GLY A 97 27.05 14.24 28.65
CA GLY A 97 26.89 14.17 30.10
C GLY A 97 27.95 13.36 30.86
N GLY A 98 28.95 12.80 30.17
CA GLY A 98 30.08 12.09 30.79
C GLY A 98 31.10 13.02 31.48
N PRO A 99 32.04 12.49 32.29
CA PRO A 99 32.96 13.27 33.13
C PRO A 99 34.00 14.06 32.31
N GLY A 100 33.57 15.12 31.62
CA GLY A 100 34.41 15.94 30.76
C GLY A 100 35.14 15.18 29.65
N LEU A 101 35.72 15.93 28.72
CA LEU A 101 36.47 15.36 27.60
C LEU A 101 37.75 14.61 28.07
N ALA A 102 38.23 14.91 29.27
CA ALA A 102 39.34 14.22 29.93
C ALA A 102 38.93 12.85 30.54
N GLY A 103 37.72 12.73 31.10
CA GLY A 103 37.21 11.46 31.63
C GLY A 103 36.72 10.51 30.54
N LEU A 104 36.22 11.04 29.41
CA LEU A 104 35.87 10.24 28.22
C LEU A 104 37.10 9.59 27.59
N MET A 105 38.22 10.32 27.47
CA MET A 105 39.51 9.75 27.07
C MET A 105 40.01 8.68 28.04
N GLN A 106 39.82 8.87 29.36
CA GLN A 106 40.21 7.88 30.38
C GLN A 106 39.31 6.64 30.41
N LEU A 107 38.02 6.79 30.14
CA LEU A 107 37.04 5.68 30.10
C LEU A 107 37.15 4.86 28.81
N VAL A 108 37.45 5.49 27.67
CA VAL A 108 37.82 4.81 26.41
C VAL A 108 39.14 4.04 26.59
N ASN A 109 40.14 4.61 27.26
CA ASN A 109 41.39 3.91 27.57
C ASN A 109 41.23 2.77 28.59
N LYS A 110 40.16 2.80 29.40
CA LYS A 110 39.86 1.76 30.41
C LYS A 110 38.87 0.70 29.92
N GLY A 111 38.21 0.88 28.78
CA GLY A 111 37.25 -0.09 28.24
C GLY A 111 35.97 -0.30 29.06
N VAL A 112 35.66 0.60 30.00
CA VAL A 112 34.61 0.39 31.02
C VAL A 112 33.25 1.02 30.65
N TYR A 113 33.19 1.90 29.66
CA TYR A 113 31.92 2.34 29.06
C TYR A 113 32.08 2.33 27.55
N GLY A 114 31.18 1.63 26.85
CA GLY A 114 31.00 1.80 25.42
C GLY A 114 30.45 3.21 25.19
N ALA A 115 31.34 4.20 25.08
CA ALA A 115 30.96 5.43 24.37
C ALA A 115 30.35 4.95 23.05
N PRO A 116 29.11 5.35 22.69
CA PRO A 116 28.51 4.91 21.45
C PRO A 116 29.55 5.19 20.37
N ASN A 117 29.99 4.13 19.69
CA ASN A 117 31.07 4.25 18.75
C ASN A 117 30.60 5.32 17.75
N LEU A 118 31.42 6.31 17.39
CA LEU A 118 31.02 7.32 16.40
C LEU A 118 30.48 6.65 15.11
N ASN A 119 30.93 5.43 14.83
CA ASN A 119 30.39 4.57 13.78
C ASN A 119 28.96 4.08 14.03
N GLU A 120 28.61 3.75 15.27
CA GLU A 120 27.25 3.34 15.67
C GLU A 120 26.28 4.52 15.55
N LEU A 121 26.66 5.71 16.01
CA LEU A 121 25.85 6.93 15.81
C LEU A 121 25.66 7.26 14.31
N ARG A 122 26.71 7.09 13.50
CA ARG A 122 26.61 7.23 12.04
C ARG A 122 25.71 6.17 11.41
N ASN A 123 25.71 4.94 11.93
CA ASN A 123 24.82 3.88 11.46
C ASN A 123 23.36 4.20 11.78
N GLN A 124 23.06 4.72 12.97
CA GLN A 124 21.72 5.16 13.34
C GLN A 124 21.21 6.31 12.46
N ALA A 125 22.07 7.30 12.19
CA ALA A 125 21.73 8.36 11.24
C ALA A 125 21.43 7.82 9.81
N ARG A 126 22.20 6.82 9.35
CA ARG A 126 21.96 6.16 8.05
C ARG A 126 20.67 5.36 8.03
N LEU A 127 20.37 4.64 9.11
CA LEU A 127 19.13 3.88 9.26
C LEU A 127 17.92 4.82 9.20
N ALA A 128 17.94 5.91 9.97
CA ALA A 128 16.91 6.94 9.94
C ALA A 128 16.70 7.49 8.52
N VAL A 129 17.76 7.94 7.84
CA VAL A 129 17.68 8.45 6.46
C VAL A 129 17.14 7.40 5.48
N SER A 130 17.56 6.14 5.61
CA SER A 130 17.10 5.06 4.72
C SER A 130 15.62 4.76 4.90
N ALA A 131 15.12 4.73 6.14
CA ALA A 131 13.71 4.53 6.44
C ALA A 131 12.86 5.70 5.93
N LEU A 132 13.37 6.93 6.04
CA LEU A 132 12.67 8.13 5.57
C LEU A 132 12.53 8.21 4.04
N ARG A 133 13.35 7.49 3.26
CA ARG A 133 13.17 7.41 1.80
C ARG A 133 11.87 6.72 1.39
N LEU A 134 11.35 5.83 2.24
CA LEU A 134 10.10 5.10 1.98
C LEU A 134 8.84 5.93 2.25
N VAL A 135 8.98 7.07 2.94
CA VAL A 135 7.90 8.01 3.28
C VAL A 135 8.09 9.37 2.60
N ALA A 136 8.95 9.43 1.58
CA ALA A 136 9.25 10.65 0.83
C ALA A 136 7.98 11.23 0.18
N GLY A 137 7.80 12.55 0.29
CA GLY A 137 6.64 13.27 -0.26
C GLY A 137 5.50 13.51 0.73
N SER A 138 5.62 13.06 1.98
CA SER A 138 4.71 13.40 3.08
C SER A 138 5.18 14.62 3.88
N ASP A 139 4.26 15.28 4.59
CA ASP A 139 4.61 16.32 5.57
C ASP A 139 5.49 15.75 6.70
N ALA A 140 5.32 14.46 7.03
CA ALA A 140 6.16 13.75 7.98
C ALA A 140 7.62 13.60 7.50
N ALA A 141 7.86 13.48 6.19
CA ALA A 141 9.22 13.47 5.64
C ALA A 141 9.95 14.80 5.88
N ARG A 142 9.24 15.92 5.75
CA ARG A 142 9.79 17.25 6.04
C ARG A 142 10.10 17.42 7.53
N GLY A 143 9.16 17.03 8.40
CA GLY A 143 9.40 17.04 9.86
C GLY A 143 10.58 16.16 10.29
N ALA A 144 10.77 15.01 9.63
CA ALA A 144 11.91 14.15 9.89
C ALA A 144 13.25 14.74 9.46
N GLN A 145 13.28 15.46 8.33
CA GLN A 145 14.48 16.18 7.88
C GLN A 145 14.87 17.27 8.88
N GLU A 146 13.90 18.07 9.33
CA GLU A 146 14.11 19.12 10.34
C GLU A 146 14.64 18.52 11.66
N CYS A 147 14.12 17.35 12.07
CA CYS A 147 14.61 16.62 13.23
C CYS A 147 16.06 16.14 13.06
N MET A 148 16.37 15.50 11.93
CA MET A 148 17.72 15.05 11.61
C MET A 148 18.72 16.22 11.57
N GLU A 149 18.34 17.37 11.02
CA GLU A 149 19.17 18.58 11.04
C GLU A 149 19.44 19.07 12.47
N ALA A 150 18.42 19.11 13.33
CA ALA A 150 18.58 19.49 14.73
C ALA A 150 19.55 18.55 15.47
N ILE A 151 19.42 17.23 15.26
CA ILE A 151 20.32 16.22 15.84
C ILE A 151 21.75 16.38 15.28
N HIS A 152 21.91 16.64 13.98
CA HIS A 152 23.21 16.88 13.38
C HIS A 152 23.89 18.16 13.90
N LEU A 153 23.14 19.22 14.21
CA LEU A 153 23.68 20.42 14.83
C LEU A 153 24.19 20.17 16.24
N VAL A 154 23.52 19.29 17.01
CA VAL A 154 24.02 18.82 18.32
C VAL A 154 25.32 18.04 18.14
N TYR A 155 25.36 17.07 17.23
CA TYR A 155 26.56 16.31 16.92
C TYR A 155 27.73 17.20 16.50
N ALA A 156 27.49 18.17 15.60
CA ALA A 156 28.52 19.11 15.16
C ALA A 156 29.09 19.92 16.33
N ALA A 157 28.23 20.45 17.21
CA ALA A 157 28.65 21.20 18.39
C ALA A 157 29.49 20.35 19.37
N ILE A 158 29.13 19.07 19.53
CA ILE A 158 29.89 18.11 20.33
C ILE A 158 31.28 17.85 19.73
N VAL A 159 31.35 17.58 18.42
CA VAL A 159 32.60 17.22 17.73
C VAL A 159 33.58 18.38 17.62
N THR A 160 33.09 19.58 17.32
CA THR A 160 33.94 20.78 17.15
C THR A 160 34.45 21.34 18.47
N ARG A 161 34.04 20.77 19.61
CA ARG A 161 34.33 21.28 20.95
C ARG A 161 34.06 22.78 21.07
N SER A 162 33.03 23.29 20.36
CA SER A 162 32.52 24.64 20.54
C SER A 162 31.77 24.70 21.88
N GLN A 163 32.50 24.46 22.97
CA GLN A 163 32.02 24.48 24.33
C GLN A 163 31.81 25.94 24.73
N ILE A 164 30.59 26.41 24.46
CA ILE A 164 29.90 27.20 25.45
C ILE A 164 28.85 26.23 26.02
N GLU A 165 29.28 25.46 27.02
CA GLU A 165 28.50 24.50 27.83
C GLU A 165 27.05 24.94 28.15
N PRO A 166 26.75 26.24 28.39
CA PRO A 166 25.38 26.69 28.65
C PRO A 166 24.33 26.32 27.58
N GLN A 167 24.71 26.24 26.31
CA GLN A 167 23.73 26.07 25.21
C GLN A 167 23.49 24.60 24.82
N MET A 168 24.28 23.64 25.32
CA MET A 168 24.13 22.24 24.91
C MET A 168 22.79 21.65 25.38
N GLY A 169 22.37 21.99 26.60
CA GLY A 169 21.07 21.57 27.14
C GLY A 169 19.88 22.19 26.40
N GLU A 170 20.03 23.38 25.80
CA GLU A 170 19.00 23.98 24.94
C GLU A 170 18.94 23.30 23.58
N ARG A 171 20.09 22.97 22.98
CA ARG A 171 20.16 22.27 21.70
C ARG A 171 19.60 20.85 21.79
N LEU A 172 19.90 20.12 22.87
CA LEU A 172 19.32 18.79 23.13
C LEU A 172 17.80 18.87 23.33
N ARG A 173 17.31 19.87 24.07
CA ARG A 173 15.85 20.11 24.20
C ARG A 173 15.20 20.44 22.86
N ALA A 174 15.82 21.31 22.05
CA ALA A 174 15.30 21.66 20.72
C ALA A 174 15.25 20.45 19.77
N ALA A 175 16.28 19.60 19.77
CA ALA A 175 16.28 18.36 19.00
C ALA A 175 15.17 17.39 19.48
N ARG A 176 14.94 17.29 20.80
CA ARG A 176 13.83 16.49 21.35
C ARG A 176 12.47 17.03 20.94
N THR A 177 12.24 18.34 21.03
CA THR A 177 11.00 18.98 20.58
C THR A 177 10.74 18.70 19.10
N SER A 178 11.79 18.71 18.27
CA SER A 178 11.66 18.39 16.84
C SER A 178 11.31 16.91 16.60
N LEU A 179 11.86 15.99 17.41
CA LEU A 179 11.50 14.57 17.37
C LEU A 179 10.03 14.33 17.76
N ASP A 180 9.53 15.04 18.76
CA ASP A 180 8.12 14.97 19.17
C ASP A 180 7.19 15.55 18.08
N ALA A 181 7.60 16.65 17.43
CA ALA A 181 6.88 17.22 16.29
C ALA A 181 6.84 16.26 15.07
N TYR A 182 7.94 15.55 14.80
CA TYR A 182 7.96 14.50 13.78
C TYR A 182 6.97 13.37 14.10
N LEU A 183 6.89 12.92 15.35
CA LEU A 183 5.97 11.85 15.75
C LEU A 183 4.50 12.25 15.50
N GLU A 184 4.16 13.51 15.78
CA GLU A 184 2.83 14.05 15.51
C GLU A 184 2.52 14.11 14.00
N LEU A 185 3.50 14.51 13.17
CA LEU A 185 3.35 14.50 11.71
C LEU A 185 3.24 13.08 11.16
N ALA A 186 4.02 12.13 11.69
CA ALA A 186 3.96 10.72 11.32
C ALA A 186 2.60 10.08 11.66
N ARG A 187 2.00 10.45 12.80
CA ARG A 187 0.64 10.01 13.15
C ARG A 187 -0.39 10.53 12.16
N ARG A 188 -0.33 11.83 11.83
CA ARG A 188 -1.24 12.42 10.85
C ARG A 188 -1.11 11.76 9.49
N ASP A 189 0.12 11.53 9.03
CA ASP A 189 0.40 10.86 7.77
C ASP A 189 -0.15 9.42 7.71
N LEU A 190 -0.21 8.74 8.86
CA LEU A 190 -0.84 7.42 9.00
C LEU A 190 -2.38 7.49 9.13
N GLU A 191 -2.93 8.59 9.63
CA GLU A 191 -4.38 8.81 9.82
C GLU A 191 -5.06 9.44 8.60
N THR A 192 -4.37 10.24 7.77
CA THR A 192 -4.96 10.98 6.64
C THR A 192 -5.36 10.12 5.44
N ASP A 193 -5.11 8.82 5.45
CA ASP A 193 -5.49 7.88 4.38
C ASP A 193 -6.67 6.96 4.75
N THR A 194 -7.43 7.23 5.82
CA THR A 194 -8.76 6.61 6.09
C THR A 194 -9.89 7.33 5.38
#